data_AF-A0A370LBR7-F1
#
_entry.id   AF-A0A370LBR7-F1
#
_cell.length_a   1.000
_cell.length_b   1.000
_cell.length_c   1.000
_cell.angle_alpha   90.00
_cell.angle_beta   90.00
_cell.angle_gamma   90.00
#
_symmetry.space_group_name_H-M   'P 1'
#
loop_
_entity.id
_entity.type
_entity.pdbx_description
1 polymer ?
#
loop_
_entity_poly.entity_id
_entity_poly.type
_entity_poly.pdbx_seq_one_letter_code
_entity_poly.pdbx_strand_id
1 'polypeptide(L)'
;MTRHSEEPVRSVAQRLADLERCNELRKEAQAHMAAAFEIWRACSRKSCRRSQRCAGPSVATCLSEWSSNYLDDATRAVLQAGVKARLAGAGVEEACAVAEALAERIEAERAAAAAGTASAPLLTPPASSPRTPPRPPRGVAHSAR
;
A
#
# COMPACT_ATOMS: atom_id res chain seq x y z
N MET A 1 38.74 -23.11 -28.23
CA MET A 1 37.95 -24.35 -28.11
C MET A 1 36.95 -24.16 -26.98
N THR A 2 35.77 -23.62 -27.28
CA THR A 2 34.65 -23.48 -26.34
C THR A 2 33.90 -24.80 -26.26
N ARG A 3 33.99 -25.50 -25.13
CA ARG A 3 33.12 -26.65 -24.84
C ARG A 3 31.72 -26.09 -24.60
N HIS A 4 30.84 -26.24 -25.59
CA HIS A 4 29.41 -26.10 -25.36
C HIS A 4 28.99 -27.30 -24.49
N SER A 5 28.81 -27.06 -23.20
CA SER A 5 28.16 -28.03 -22.33
C SER A 5 26.72 -28.18 -22.81
N GLU A 6 26.42 -29.30 -23.46
CA GLU A 6 25.04 -29.67 -23.79
C GLU A 6 24.30 -29.93 -22.48
N GLU A 7 23.47 -28.98 -22.03
CA GLU A 7 22.54 -29.24 -20.95
C GLU A 7 21.59 -30.37 -21.36
N PRO A 8 21.44 -31.42 -20.54
CA PRO A 8 20.55 -32.53 -20.89
C PRO A 8 19.11 -32.03 -20.98
N VAL A 9 18.48 -32.24 -22.14
CA VAL A 9 17.08 -31.89 -22.39
C VAL A 9 16.19 -32.70 -21.46
N ARG A 10 15.58 -32.04 -20.47
CA ARG A 10 14.66 -32.69 -19.53
C ARG A 10 13.44 -33.24 -20.26
N SER A 11 13.02 -34.45 -19.89
CA SER A 11 11.78 -35.04 -20.39
C SER A 11 10.56 -34.20 -19.99
N VAL A 12 9.45 -34.33 -20.72
CA VAL A 12 8.18 -33.67 -20.36
C VAL A 12 7.72 -34.10 -18.97
N ALA A 13 7.82 -35.39 -18.64
CA ALA A 13 7.45 -35.92 -17.33
C ALA A 13 8.27 -35.27 -16.19
N GLN A 14 9.57 -35.07 -16.43
CA GLN A 14 10.45 -34.45 -15.43
C GLN A 14 10.13 -32.95 -15.25
N ARG A 15 9.78 -32.25 -16.32
CA ARG A 15 9.30 -30.86 -16.23
C ARG A 15 7.98 -30.74 -15.48
N LEU A 16 7.06 -31.69 -15.66
CA LEU A 16 5.79 -31.71 -14.92
C LEU A 16 6.02 -31.97 -13.42
N ALA A 17 6.87 -32.94 -13.07
CA ALA A 17 7.23 -33.21 -11.69
C ALA A 17 7.94 -32.00 -11.02
N ASP A 18 8.82 -31.32 -11.75
CA ASP A 18 9.47 -30.08 -11.28
C ASP A 18 8.44 -28.97 -11.02
N LEU A 19 7.46 -28.81 -11.91
CA LEU A 19 6.38 -27.83 -11.75
C LEU A 19 5.50 -28.13 -10.53
N GLU A 20 5.13 -29.39 -10.32
CA GLU A 20 4.38 -29.81 -9.13
C GLU A 20 5.16 -29.52 -7.86
N ARG A 21 6.44 -29.87 -7.82
CA ARG A 21 7.32 -29.56 -6.68
C ARG A 21 7.43 -28.06 -6.43
N CYS A 22 7.62 -27.26 -7.48
CA CYS A 22 7.66 -25.80 -7.38
C CYS A 22 6.34 -25.24 -6.85
N ASN A 23 5.20 -25.80 -7.25
CA ASN A 23 3.88 -25.37 -6.77
C ASN A 23 3.68 -25.70 -5.28
N GLU A 24 4.14 -26.85 -4.80
CA GLU A 24 4.06 -27.18 -3.37
C GLU A 24 4.97 -26.28 -2.53
N LEU A 25 6.24 -26.10 -2.93
CA LEU A 25 7.16 -25.17 -2.25
C LEU A 25 6.61 -23.74 -2.24
N ARG A 26 5.98 -23.30 -3.33
CA ARG A 26 5.32 -22.00 -3.40
C ARG A 26 4.18 -21.88 -2.40
N LYS A 27 3.33 -22.90 -2.26
CA LYS A 27 2.21 -22.89 -1.28
C LYS A 27 2.74 -22.80 0.16
N GLU A 28 3.78 -23.57 0.47
CA GLU A 28 4.42 -23.58 1.78
C GLU A 28 5.06 -22.22 2.10
N ALA A 29 5.89 -21.68 1.20
CA ALA A 29 6.50 -20.36 1.37
C ALA A 29 5.44 -19.26 1.53
N GLN A 30 4.34 -19.34 0.78
CA GLN A 30 3.22 -18.43 0.93
C GLN A 30 2.55 -18.55 2.30
N ALA A 31 2.32 -19.76 2.81
CA ALA A 31 1.78 -19.97 4.15
C ALA A 31 2.69 -19.38 5.24
N HIS A 32 4.01 -19.54 5.11
CA HIS A 32 5.00 -18.94 6.02
C HIS A 32 5.03 -17.42 5.95
N MET A 33 4.98 -16.82 4.76
CA MET A 33 4.88 -15.36 4.64
C MET A 33 3.58 -14.86 5.25
N ALA A 34 2.47 -15.55 4.98
CA ALA A 34 1.19 -15.19 5.56
C ALA A 34 1.22 -15.25 7.08
N ALA A 35 1.88 -16.28 7.65
CA ALA A 35 2.21 -16.45 9.07
C ALA A 35 3.05 -15.29 9.62
N ALA A 36 4.15 -14.94 8.95
CA ALA A 36 5.07 -13.90 9.41
C ALA A 36 4.43 -12.50 9.46
N PHE A 37 3.60 -12.17 8.46
CA PHE A 37 2.94 -10.86 8.36
C PHE A 37 1.61 -10.75 9.11
N GLU A 38 1.20 -11.78 9.85
CA GLU A 38 -0.08 -11.79 10.56
C GLU A 38 -1.30 -11.51 9.66
N ILE A 39 -1.23 -11.89 8.38
CA ILE A 39 -2.21 -11.55 7.33
C ILE A 39 -3.64 -11.96 7.73
N TRP A 40 -3.79 -13.04 8.51
CA TRP A 40 -5.10 -13.50 8.96
C TRP A 40 -5.82 -12.48 9.83
N ARG A 41 -5.13 -11.64 10.61
CA ARG A 41 -5.75 -10.61 11.46
C ARG A 41 -6.58 -9.63 10.63
N ALA A 42 -6.08 -9.32 9.44
CA ALA A 42 -6.64 -8.43 8.45
C ALA A 42 -7.68 -9.07 7.52
N CYS A 43 -7.70 -10.40 7.45
CA CYS A 43 -8.52 -11.11 6.48
C CYS A 43 -10.01 -10.95 6.83
N SER A 44 -10.84 -10.63 5.84
CA SER A 44 -12.31 -10.53 5.99
C SER A 44 -12.96 -11.84 6.44
N ARG A 45 -12.35 -13.00 6.12
CA ARG A 45 -12.85 -14.34 6.46
C ARG A 45 -12.62 -14.69 7.94
N LYS A 46 -13.72 -14.98 8.65
CA LYS A 46 -13.70 -15.38 10.07
C LYS A 46 -12.92 -16.68 10.31
N SER A 47 -12.92 -17.61 9.34
CA SER A 47 -12.15 -18.86 9.43
C SER A 47 -10.65 -18.58 9.52
N CYS A 48 -10.10 -17.74 8.64
CA CYS A 48 -8.69 -17.36 8.64
C CYS A 48 -8.27 -16.76 10.00
N ARG A 49 -9.05 -15.80 10.52
CA ARG A 49 -8.82 -15.19 11.84
C ARG A 49 -8.79 -16.20 12.96
N ARG A 50 -9.77 -17.12 12.99
CA ARG A 50 -9.88 -18.15 14.03
C ARG A 50 -8.75 -19.17 13.98
N SER A 51 -8.38 -19.62 12.80
CA SER A 51 -7.33 -20.62 12.64
C SER A 51 -5.91 -20.04 12.67
N GLN A 52 -5.78 -18.72 12.79
CA GLN A 52 -4.50 -17.99 12.75
C GLN A 52 -3.63 -18.36 11.54
N ARG A 53 -4.29 -18.68 10.43
CA ARG A 53 -3.65 -19.11 9.19
C ARG A 53 -4.51 -18.71 8.01
N CYS A 54 -3.87 -18.44 6.87
CA CYS A 54 -4.60 -18.22 5.64
C CYS A 54 -5.25 -19.53 5.17
N ALA A 55 -6.59 -19.55 5.10
CA ALA A 55 -7.38 -20.67 4.58
C ALA A 55 -8.11 -20.29 3.27
N GLY A 56 -7.71 -19.19 2.63
CA GLY A 56 -8.29 -18.70 1.37
C GLY A 56 -7.92 -19.57 0.16
N PRO A 57 -8.64 -19.43 -0.97
CA PRO A 57 -8.38 -20.19 -2.20
C PRO A 57 -7.00 -19.88 -2.81
N SER A 58 -6.43 -18.71 -2.49
CA SER A 58 -5.03 -18.41 -2.76
C SER A 58 -4.48 -17.48 -1.67
N VAL A 59 -3.26 -17.74 -1.22
CA VAL A 59 -2.55 -16.84 -0.29
C VAL A 59 -2.23 -15.50 -0.95
N ALA A 60 -2.05 -15.49 -2.28
CA ALA A 60 -1.82 -14.27 -3.05
C ALA A 60 -3.00 -13.28 -2.92
N THR A 61 -4.25 -13.76 -2.93
CA THR A 61 -5.43 -12.92 -2.71
C THR A 61 -5.40 -12.31 -1.31
N CYS A 62 -5.15 -13.10 -0.27
CA CYS A 62 -5.11 -12.58 1.10
C CYS A 62 -3.95 -11.60 1.33
N LEU A 63 -2.78 -11.84 0.71
CA LEU A 63 -1.65 -10.92 0.74
C LEU A 63 -1.97 -9.59 0.04
N SER A 64 -2.66 -9.65 -1.09
CA SER A 64 -3.11 -8.46 -1.82
C SER A 64 -4.16 -7.66 -1.03
N GLU A 65 -5.11 -8.33 -0.39
CA GLU A 65 -6.12 -7.67 0.45
C GLU A 65 -5.49 -7.03 1.69
N TRP A 66 -4.56 -7.73 2.35
CA TRP A 66 -3.82 -7.19 3.49
C TRP A 66 -3.00 -5.97 3.10
N SER A 67 -2.20 -6.06 2.02
CA SER A 67 -1.38 -4.93 1.59
C SER A 67 -2.23 -3.73 1.17
N SER A 68 -3.41 -3.98 0.59
CA SER A 68 -4.33 -2.92 0.18
C SER A 68 -5.02 -2.22 1.34
N ASN A 69 -5.37 -2.96 2.39
CA ASN A 69 -6.17 -2.45 3.51
C ASN A 69 -5.33 -1.92 4.69
N TYR A 70 -4.10 -2.42 4.86
CA TYR A 70 -3.28 -2.14 6.06
C TYR A 70 -2.02 -1.34 5.79
N LEU A 71 -1.53 -1.33 4.55
CA LEU A 71 -0.39 -0.51 4.19
C LEU A 71 -0.88 0.75 3.49
N ASP A 72 -0.42 1.90 3.98
CA ASP A 72 -0.54 3.14 3.22
C ASP A 72 0.26 3.06 1.90
N ASP A 73 -0.03 3.97 0.99
CA ASP A 73 0.55 3.94 -0.36
C ASP A 73 2.07 4.04 -0.35
N ALA A 74 2.67 4.77 0.61
CA ALA A 74 4.13 4.88 0.72
C ALA A 74 4.74 3.55 1.19
N THR A 75 4.21 2.97 2.26
CA THR A 75 4.68 1.67 2.76
C THR A 75 4.54 0.58 1.68
N ARG A 76 3.45 0.62 0.92
CA ARG A 76 3.25 -0.29 -0.22
C ARG A 76 4.26 -0.07 -1.33
N ALA A 77 4.57 1.17 -1.67
CA ALA A 77 5.58 1.50 -2.67
C ALA A 77 6.98 0.99 -2.28
N VAL A 78 7.36 1.15 -1.00
CA VAL A 78 8.61 0.63 -0.44
C VAL A 78 8.68 -0.89 -0.55
N LEU A 79 7.64 -1.60 -0.11
CA LEU A 79 7.57 -3.06 -0.22
C LEU A 79 7.67 -3.53 -1.68
N GLN A 80 6.95 -2.86 -2.60
CA GLN A 80 6.99 -3.18 -4.02
C GLN A 80 8.37 -2.93 -4.64
N ALA A 81 9.09 -1.89 -4.23
CA ALA A 81 10.43 -1.60 -4.73
C ALA A 81 11.41 -2.71 -4.36
N GLY A 82 11.41 -3.16 -3.10
CA GLY A 82 12.26 -4.27 -2.66
C GLY A 82 11.92 -5.58 -3.39
N VAL A 83 10.63 -5.90 -3.54
CA VAL A 83 10.21 -7.10 -4.29
C VAL A 83 10.61 -7.01 -5.76
N LYS A 84 10.44 -5.86 -6.41
CA LYS A 84 10.87 -5.64 -7.81
C LYS A 84 12.37 -5.81 -7.97
N ALA A 85 13.17 -5.28 -7.04
CA ALA A 85 14.62 -5.45 -7.04
C ALA A 85 15.01 -6.95 -6.94
N ARG A 86 14.37 -7.70 -6.03
CA ARG A 86 14.58 -9.16 -5.92
C ARG A 86 14.22 -9.90 -7.19
N LEU A 87 13.09 -9.55 -7.82
CA LEU A 87 12.65 -10.16 -9.09
C LEU A 87 13.57 -9.80 -10.26
N ALA A 88 14.27 -8.66 -10.19
CA ALA A 88 15.30 -8.26 -11.15
C ALA A 88 16.66 -8.94 -10.92
N GLY A 89 16.80 -9.75 -9.88
CA GLY A 89 18.02 -10.51 -9.58
C GLY A 89 18.95 -9.88 -8.54
N ALA A 90 18.59 -8.72 -7.97
CA ALA A 90 19.36 -8.08 -6.90
C ALA A 90 19.50 -8.98 -5.67
N GLY A 91 20.62 -8.88 -4.95
CA GLY A 91 20.79 -9.57 -3.66
C GLY A 91 19.74 -9.16 -2.62
N VAL A 92 19.68 -9.88 -1.49
CA VAL A 92 18.76 -9.50 -0.39
C VAL A 92 19.12 -8.12 0.16
N GLU A 93 20.39 -7.91 0.48
CA GLU A 93 20.89 -6.63 1.00
C GLU A 93 20.69 -5.48 0.01
N GLU A 94 20.96 -5.71 -1.28
CA GLU A 94 20.76 -4.73 -2.33
C GLU A 94 19.28 -4.36 -2.50
N ALA A 95 18.38 -5.35 -2.46
CA ALA A 95 16.95 -5.09 -2.51
C ALA A 95 16.44 -4.33 -1.29
N CYS A 96 17.01 -4.60 -0.10
CA CYS A 96 16.75 -3.80 1.11
C CYS A 96 17.23 -2.36 0.93
N ALA A 97 18.45 -2.15 0.44
CA ALA A 97 18.99 -0.80 0.18
C ALA A 97 18.11 -0.01 -0.82
N VAL A 98 17.58 -0.66 -1.86
CA VAL A 98 16.64 -0.03 -2.81
C VAL A 98 15.33 0.40 -2.11
N ALA A 99 14.81 -0.44 -1.22
CA ALA A 99 13.59 -0.13 -0.47
C ALA A 99 13.83 1.01 0.56
N GLU A 100 14.96 0.98 1.26
CA GLU A 100 15.37 2.02 2.23
C GLU A 100 15.56 3.37 1.54
N ALA A 101 16.29 3.43 0.43
CA ALA A 101 16.47 4.65 -0.34
C ALA A 101 15.14 5.26 -0.82
N LEU A 102 14.17 4.41 -1.17
CA LEU A 102 12.83 4.89 -1.50
C LEU A 102 12.09 5.44 -0.27
N ALA A 103 12.17 4.75 0.87
CA ALA A 103 11.56 5.21 2.11
C ALA A 103 12.11 6.57 2.53
N GLU A 104 13.43 6.75 2.50
CA GLU A 104 14.09 8.03 2.80
C GLU A 104 13.62 9.15 1.88
N ARG A 105 13.49 8.87 0.57
CA ARG A 105 13.00 9.86 -0.39
C ARG A 105 11.56 10.29 -0.09
N ILE A 106 10.68 9.33 0.21
CA ILE A 106 9.28 9.64 0.53
C ILE A 106 9.18 10.48 1.80
N GLU A 107 9.96 10.16 2.84
CA GLU A 107 9.98 10.94 4.07
C GLU A 107 10.56 12.35 3.86
N ALA A 108 11.60 12.49 3.03
CA ALA A 108 12.14 13.80 2.64
C ALA A 108 11.09 14.64 1.88
N GLU A 109 10.36 14.04 0.94
CA GLU A 109 9.27 14.69 0.20
C GLU A 109 8.13 15.13 1.14
N ARG A 110 7.74 14.28 2.10
CA ARG A 110 6.73 14.60 3.12
C ARG A 110 7.18 15.75 4.02
N ALA A 111 8.44 15.75 4.46
CA ALA A 111 9.02 16.82 5.28
C ALA A 111 9.06 18.15 4.50
N ALA A 112 9.48 18.12 3.23
CA ALA A 112 9.50 19.29 2.36
C ALA A 112 8.08 19.86 2.12
N ALA A 113 7.09 18.98 1.89
CA ALA A 113 5.70 19.39 1.74
C ALA A 113 5.17 20.06 3.03
N ALA A 114 5.43 19.47 4.20
CA ALA A 114 5.04 20.06 5.48
C ALA A 114 5.67 21.46 5.70
N ALA A 115 6.95 21.62 5.38
CA ALA A 115 7.64 22.91 5.46
C ALA A 115 7.08 23.95 4.46
N GLY A 116 6.74 23.53 3.24
CA GLY A 116 6.13 24.40 2.23
C GLY A 116 4.70 24.83 2.58
N THR A 117 3.95 24.00 3.32
CA THR A 117 2.58 24.33 3.74
C THR A 117 2.55 25.34 4.90
N ALA A 118 3.60 25.38 5.73
CA ALA A 118 3.74 26.34 6.83
C ALA A 118 3.99 27.78 6.37
N SER A 119 4.23 28.00 5.07
CA SER A 119 4.54 29.31 4.49
C SER A 119 3.42 29.89 3.61
N ALA A 120 2.19 29.37 3.71
CA ALA A 120 1.03 30.06 3.15
C ALA A 120 0.73 31.29 4.02
N PRO A 121 0.90 32.54 3.52
CA PRO A 121 0.46 33.70 4.27
C PRO A 121 -1.02 33.53 4.52
N LEU A 122 -1.43 33.69 5.79
CA LEU A 122 -2.82 33.92 6.15
C LEU A 122 -3.29 35.09 5.29
N LEU A 123 -3.96 34.80 4.17
CA LEU A 123 -4.75 35.80 3.46
C LEU A 123 -5.75 36.27 4.50
N THR A 124 -5.49 37.46 5.05
CA THR A 124 -6.43 38.19 5.87
C THR A 124 -7.73 38.21 5.08
N PRO A 125 -8.85 37.70 5.65
CA PRO A 125 -10.13 37.82 4.97
C PRO A 125 -10.34 39.31 4.66
N PRO A 126 -10.76 39.67 3.43
CA PRO A 126 -11.03 41.07 3.11
C PRO A 126 -12.02 41.59 4.16
N ALA A 127 -11.67 42.73 4.76
CA ALA A 127 -12.47 43.38 5.77
C ALA A 127 -13.93 43.41 5.31
N SER A 128 -14.79 42.72 6.06
CA SER A 128 -16.23 42.75 5.82
C SER A 128 -16.67 44.19 5.97
N SER A 129 -17.07 44.82 4.86
CA SER A 129 -17.69 46.13 4.88
C SER A 129 -18.84 46.14 5.89
N PRO A 130 -18.99 47.21 6.70
CA PRO A 130 -20.06 47.29 7.69
C PRO A 130 -21.41 47.15 6.97
N ARG A 131 -22.13 46.07 7.29
CA ARG A 131 -23.52 45.89 6.84
C ARG A 131 -24.34 47.02 7.44
N THR A 132 -24.86 47.88 6.57
CA THR A 132 -25.83 48.90 6.93
C THR A 132 -27.04 48.22 7.58
N PRO A 133 -27.46 48.62 8.79
CA PRO A 133 -28.65 48.04 9.42
C PRO A 133 -29.89 48.34 8.58
N PRO A 134 -30.85 47.40 8.48
CA PRO A 134 -32.10 47.61 7.77
C PRO A 134 -32.90 48.75 8.42
N ARG A 135 -33.34 49.69 7.60
CA ARG A 135 -34.20 50.80 7.99
C ARG A 135 -35.53 50.26 8.51
N PRO A 136 -36.01 50.68 9.70
CA PRO A 136 -37.30 50.21 10.21
C PRO A 136 -38.46 50.69 9.32
N PRO A 137 -39.50 49.86 9.11
CA PRO A 137 -40.69 50.28 8.38
C PRO A 137 -41.40 51.41 9.12
N ARG A 138 -41.78 52.45 8.37
CA ARG A 138 -42.62 53.54 8.87
C ARG A 138 -43.98 52.95 9.29
N GLY A 139 -44.36 53.25 10.53
CA GLY A 139 -45.59 52.79 11.14
C GLY A 139 -46.82 53.11 10.30
N VAL A 140 -47.69 52.11 10.15
CA VAL A 140 -49.06 52.31 9.69
C VAL A 140 -49.90 52.45 10.96
N ALA A 141 -50.35 53.68 11.21
CA ALA A 141 -51.36 53.95 12.21
C ALA A 141 -52.68 53.31 11.74
N HIS A 142 -53.22 52.38 12.51
CA HIS A 142 -54.63 52.02 12.38
C HIS A 142 -55.36 52.28 13.69
N SER A 143 -56.31 53.20 13.55
CA SER A 143 -57.26 53.66 14.53
C SER A 143 -58.11 52.52 15.09
N ALA A 144 -58.40 52.66 16.37
CA ALA A 144 -59.38 51.92 17.12
C ALA A 144 -60.78 51.93 16.48
N ARG A 145 -61.51 50.84 16.68
CA ARG A 145 -62.91 50.82 17.11
C ARG A 145 -63.17 49.56 17.93
#